data_AF-A0A077FAR4-F1
#
_entry.id   AF-A0A077FAR4-F1
#
_cell.length_a   1.000
_cell.length_b   1.000
_cell.length_c   1.000
_cell.angle_alpha   90.00
_cell.angle_beta   90.00
_cell.angle_gamma   90.00
#
_symmetry.space_group_name_H-M   'P 1'
#
loop_
_entity.id
_entity.type
_entity.pdbx_description
1 polymer ?
#
loop_
_entity_poly.entity_id
_entity_poly.type
_entity_poly.pdbx_seq_one_letter_code
_entity_poly.pdbx_strand_id
1 'polypeptide(L)' 'MIGDPIPDPRIQVLEQLNADIDKFFAAGGQATEVAGYQRTPLPARSAKVDPETILKRRRRRPSTAERAVLRKLAEDL' A
#
# COMPACT_ATOMS: atom_id res chain seq x y z
N MET A 1 7.51 47.20 24.12
CA MET A 1 8.31 45.97 24.26
C MET A 1 7.63 44.91 23.42
N ILE A 2 7.96 44.85 22.13
CA ILE A 2 7.44 43.79 21.23
C ILE A 2 8.21 42.53 21.64
N GLY A 3 7.50 41.56 22.20
CA GLY A 3 8.09 40.32 22.69
C GLY A 3 8.80 39.59 21.56
N ASP A 4 9.92 38.95 21.90
CA ASP A 4 10.68 38.14 20.95
C ASP A 4 9.73 37.13 20.27
N PRO A 5 9.87 36.92 18.95
CA PRO A 5 9.02 36.00 18.23
C PRO A 5 9.12 34.60 18.85
N ILE A 6 7.98 33.91 18.97
CA ILE A 6 7.93 32.52 19.44
C ILE A 6 8.91 31.69 18.59
N PRO A 7 9.85 30.96 19.21
CA PRO A 7 10.84 30.21 18.47
C PRO A 7 10.17 29.13 17.62
N ASP A 8 10.55 29.04 16.35
CA ASP A 8 10.04 27.98 15.45
C ASP A 8 10.54 26.63 15.97
N PRO A 9 9.65 25.68 16.31
CA PRO A 9 10.04 24.37 16.82
C PRO A 9 10.97 23.61 15.88
N ARG A 10 10.95 23.89 14.56
CA ARG A 10 11.87 23.26 13.60
C ARG A 10 13.32 23.64 13.84
N ILE A 11 13.58 24.87 14.28
CA ILE A 11 14.95 25.35 14.53
C ILE A 11 15.53 24.63 15.75
N GLN A 12 14.73 24.47 16.81
CA GLN A 12 15.13 23.71 18.00
C GLN A 12 15.46 22.25 17.67
N VAL A 13 14.62 21.61 16.83
CA VAL A 13 14.88 20.24 16.37
C VAL A 13 16.15 20.17 15.53
N LEU A 14 16.39 21.15 14.66
CA LEU A 14 17.59 21.19 13.82
C LEU A 14 18.87 21.33 14.66
N GLU A 15 18.87 22.23 15.64
CA GLU A 15 19.98 22.42 16.57
C GLU A 15 20.29 21.14 17.35
N GLN A 16 19.24 20.47 17.85
CA GLN A 16 19.38 19.21 18.56
C GLN A 16 19.96 18.11 17.66
N LEU A 17 19.47 17.97 16.42
CA LEU A 17 19.99 16.99 15.47
C LEU A 17 21.47 17.23 15.16
N ASN A 18 21.88 18.47 14.94
CA ASN A 18 23.27 18.81 14.67
C ASN A 18 24.17 18.47 15.87
N ALA A 19 23.74 18.80 17.09
CA ALA A 19 24.49 18.47 18.30
C ALA A 19 24.66 16.95 18.49
N ASP A 20 23.67 16.16 18.11
CA ASP A 20 23.74 14.70 18.23
C ASP A 20 24.59 14.07 17.11
N ILE A 21 24.56 14.64 15.91
CA ILE A 21 25.48 14.27 14.81
C ILE A 21 26.94 14.52 15.21
N ASP A 22 27.24 15.68 15.79
CA ASP A 22 28.60 16.03 16.23
C ASP A 22 29.11 15.07 17.32
N LYS A 23 28.25 14.74 18.30
CA LYS A 23 28.59 13.75 19.34
C LYS A 23 28.87 12.37 18.76
N PHE A 24 28.09 11.93 17.78
CA PHE A 24 28.28 10.63 17.13
C PHE A 24 29.65 10.54 16.44
N PHE A 25 30.02 11.58 15.69
CA PHE A 25 31.33 11.61 15.03
C PHE A 25 32.49 11.81 16.01
N ALA A 26 32.33 12.63 17.06
CA ALA A 26 33.33 12.79 18.11
C ALA A 26 33.61 11.49 18.89
N ALA A 27 32.61 10.61 19.03
CA ALA A 27 32.76 9.29 19.62
C ALA A 27 33.43 8.25 18.69
N GLY A 28 33.85 8.65 17.49
CA GLY A 28 34.46 7.77 16.49
C GLY A 28 33.45 7.00 15.63
N GLY A 29 32.17 7.40 15.64
CA GLY A 29 31.15 6.84 14.76
C GLY A 29 31.49 7.04 13.28
N GLN A 30 31.12 6.08 12.44
CA GLN A 30 31.31 6.14 10.99
C GLN A 30 29.96 6.13 10.28
N ALA A 31 29.80 7.01 9.30
CA ALA A 31 28.66 6.98 8.40
C ALA A 31 29.02 6.09 7.20
N THR A 32 28.14 5.16 6.85
CA THR A 32 28.27 4.34 5.64
C THR A 32 27.15 4.72 4.69
N GLU A 33 27.52 5.16 3.50
CA GLU A 33 26.55 5.35 2.43
C GLU A 33 26.11 3.98 1.92
N VAL A 34 24.83 3.65 2.11
CA VAL A 34 24.22 2.45 1.56
C VAL A 34 23.50 2.79 0.26
N ALA A 35 23.56 1.87 -0.70
CA ALA A 35 22.82 2.04 -1.95
C ALA A 35 21.33 2.27 -1.62
N GLY A 36 20.79 3.40 -2.11
CA GLY A 36 19.38 3.71 -1.95
C GLY A 36 18.49 2.69 -2.67
N TYR A 37 17.22 2.64 -2.28
CA TYR A 37 16.23 1.82 -2.96
C TYR A 37 16.10 2.25 -4.43
N GLN A 38 16.40 1.33 -5.34
CA GLN A 38 16.17 1.52 -6.78
C GLN A 38 14.75 1.09 -7.12
N ARG A 39 13.85 2.05 -7.36
CA ARG A 39 12.47 1.76 -7.75
C ARG A 39 12.44 1.21 -9.18
N THR A 40 12.44 -0.11 -9.31
CA THR A 40 12.15 -0.78 -10.58
C THR A 40 10.64 -0.70 -10.86
N PRO A 41 10.20 -0.43 -12.10
CA PRO A 41 8.79 -0.52 -12.45
C PRO A 41 8.29 -1.95 -12.26
N LEU A 42 7.02 -2.10 -11.87
CA LEU A 42 6.40 -3.41 -11.82
C LEU A 42 6.41 -4.04 -13.22
N PRO A 43 6.53 -5.38 -13.33
CA PRO A 43 6.47 -6.06 -14.61
C PRO A 43 5.11 -5.80 -15.28
N ALA A 44 5.12 -5.77 -16.61
CA ALA A 44 3.90 -5.67 -17.39
C ALA A 44 2.93 -6.80 -17.01
N ARG A 45 1.63 -6.48 -17.00
CA ARG A 45 0.58 -7.47 -16.72
C ARG A 45 0.68 -8.63 -17.73
N SER A 46 0.75 -9.85 -17.21
CA SER A 46 0.67 -11.07 -18.05
C SER A 46 -0.70 -11.19 -18.72
N ALA A 47 -0.71 -11.60 -20.00
CA ALA A 47 -1.93 -12.02 -20.70
C ALA A 47 -2.38 -13.44 -20.30
N LYS A 48 -1.50 -14.24 -19.71
CA LYS A 48 -1.80 -15.59 -19.21
C LYS A 48 -2.49 -15.47 -17.86
N VAL A 49 -3.73 -15.96 -17.79
CA VAL A 49 -4.45 -16.20 -16.54
C VAL A 49 -4.23 -17.66 -16.15
N ASP A 50 -3.85 -17.91 -14.90
CA ASP A 50 -3.69 -19.28 -14.41
C ASP A 50 -5.07 -19.96 -14.33
N PRO A 51 -5.30 -21.10 -15.02
CA PRO A 51 -6.59 -21.78 -15.05
C PRO A 51 -7.08 -22.24 -13.68
N GLU A 52 -6.20 -22.44 -12.70
CA GLU A 52 -6.57 -22.76 -11.31
C GLU A 52 -6.99 -21.52 -10.51
N THR A 53 -6.60 -20.32 -10.97
CA THR A 53 -7.02 -19.02 -10.42
C THR A 53 -8.24 -18.42 -11.12
N ILE A 54 -8.64 -18.95 -12.27
CA ILE A 54 -9.90 -18.56 -12.91
C ILE A 54 -11.02 -18.95 -11.95
N LEU A 55 -11.88 -18.00 -11.58
CA LEU A 55 -13.07 -18.29 -10.79
C LEU A 55 -13.98 -19.24 -11.58
N LYS A 56 -13.81 -20.56 -11.40
CA LYS A 56 -14.46 -21.68 -12.11
C LYS A 56 -15.99 -21.75 -11.95
N ARG A 57 -16.68 -20.66 -11.61
CA ARG A 57 -18.09 -20.66 -11.24
C ARG A 57 -18.88 -19.56 -11.92
N ARG A 58 -18.86 -19.54 -13.25
CA ARG A 58 -20.03 -18.98 -13.95
C ARG A 58 -21.17 -19.97 -13.75
N ARG A 59 -22.11 -19.65 -12.85
CA ARG A 59 -23.34 -20.44 -12.69
C ARG A 59 -24.00 -20.54 -14.07
N ARG A 60 -24.31 -21.76 -14.50
CA ARG A 60 -25.04 -22.00 -15.74
C ARG A 60 -26.36 -21.24 -15.66
N ARG A 61 -26.68 -20.46 -16.70
CA ARG A 61 -28.00 -19.81 -16.79
C ARG A 61 -29.07 -20.90 -16.89
N PRO A 62 -30.18 -20.82 -16.14
CA PRO A 62 -31.25 -21.79 -16.26
C PRO A 62 -31.78 -21.86 -17.70
N SER A 63 -31.99 -23.08 -18.18
CA SER A 63 -32.68 -23.35 -19.44
C SER A 63 -34.15 -22.91 -19.35
N THR A 64 -34.83 -22.85 -20.50
CA THR A 64 -36.25 -22.48 -20.54
C THR A 64 -37.12 -23.44 -19.72
N ALA A 65 -36.83 -24.74 -19.76
CA ALA A 65 -37.55 -25.75 -18.99
C ALA A 65 -37.34 -25.56 -17.47
N GLU A 66 -36.10 -25.34 -17.03
CA GLU A 66 -35.78 -25.09 -15.63
C GLU A 66 -36.47 -23.82 -15.11
N ARG A 67 -36.54 -22.75 -15.94
CA ARG A 67 -37.27 -21.54 -15.56
C ARG A 67 -38.78 -21.77 -15.41
N ALA A 68 -39.37 -22.63 -16.24
CA ALA A 68 -40.79 -22.96 -16.14
C ALA A 68 -41.08 -23.72 -14.83
N VAL A 69 -40.21 -24.65 -14.44
CA VAL A 69 -40.33 -25.38 -13.15
C VAL A 69 -40.17 -24.43 -11.97
N LEU A 70 -39.14 -23.57 -11.99
CA LEU A 70 -38.92 -22.59 -10.92
C LEU A 70 -40.07 -21.59 -10.77
N ARG A 71 -40.73 -21.23 -11.87
CA ARG A 71 -41.90 -20.34 -11.84
C ARG A 71 -43.10 -21.03 -11.19
N LYS A 72 -43.38 -22.28 -11.52
CA LYS A 72 -44.45 -23.06 -10.88
C LYS A 72 -44.24 -23.19 -9.37
N LEU A 73 -43.02 -23.58 -8.96
CA LEU A 73 -42.67 -23.68 -7.54
C LEU A 73 -42.81 -22.35 -6.78
N ALA A 74 -42.66 -21.22 -7.46
CA ALA A 74 -42.83 -19.90 -6.85
C ALA A 74 -44.29 -19.43 -6.82
N GLU A 75 -45.14 -19.92 -7.72
CA GLU A 75 -46.59 -19.64 -7.76
C GLU A 75 -47.37 -20.51 -6.76
N ASP A 76 -46.83 -21.68 -6.41
CA ASP A 76 -47.40 -22.62 -5.42
C ASP A 76 -47.10 -22.25 -3.94
N LEU A 77 -46.52 -21.06 -3.70
CA LEU A 77 -46.02 -20.56 -2.40
C LEU A 77 -46.83 -19.35 -1.93
#